data_AF-A0A227J5E0-F1
#
_entry.id   AF-A0A227J5E0-F1
#
_cell.length_a   1.000
_cell.length_b   1.000
_cell.length_c   1.000
_cell.angle_alpha   90.00
_cell.angle_beta   90.00
_cell.angle_gamma   90.00
#
_symmetry.space_group_name_H-M   'P 1'
#
loop_
_entity.id
_entity.type
_entity.pdbx_description
1 polymer ?
#
loop_
_entity_poly.entity_id
_entity_poly.type
_entity_poly.pdbx_seq_one_letter_code
_entity_poly.pdbx_strand_id
1 'polypeptide(L)'
;AGQIVYTFGNFVVGGNLVVGIVVFLIITIVQFMVITKGSERVAEVSARFSLDAMPGKQMSIDGDMRAGVIDVHEARHRRSLIEKESQMYGSMDGAMKFVKGDSIAGLVIIIVNILGGVT
;
A
#
# COMPACT_ATOMS: atom_id res chain seq x y z
N ALA A 1 -23.04 -13.79 15.09
CA ALA A 1 -21.59 -13.80 14.77
C ALA A 1 -20.82 -14.87 15.55
N GLY A 2 -21.03 -15.02 16.87
CA GLY A 2 -20.25 -15.97 17.70
C GLY A 2 -20.34 -17.45 17.31
N GLN A 3 -21.48 -17.94 16.82
CA GLN A 3 -21.57 -19.33 16.33
C GLN A 3 -20.69 -19.58 15.10
N ILE A 4 -20.51 -18.61 14.20
CA ILE A 4 -19.64 -18.78 13.04
C ILE A 4 -18.20 -18.91 13.50
N VAL A 5 -17.76 -18.05 14.42
CA VAL A 5 -16.40 -18.09 14.99
C VAL A 5 -16.16 -19.40 15.76
N TYR A 6 -17.14 -19.87 16.54
CA TYR A 6 -17.03 -21.12 17.30
C TYR A 6 -17.01 -22.37 16.40
N THR A 7 -17.84 -22.41 15.36
CA THR A 7 -17.89 -23.52 14.40
C THR A 7 -16.63 -23.55 13.51
N PHE A 8 -16.15 -22.39 13.04
CA PHE A 8 -14.87 -22.29 12.32
C PHE A 8 -13.68 -22.64 13.23
N GLY A 9 -13.68 -22.18 14.47
CA GLY A 9 -12.66 -22.51 15.45
C GLY A 9 -12.56 -24.01 15.69
N ASN A 10 -13.68 -24.69 15.93
CA ASN A 10 -13.69 -26.15 16.09
C ASN A 10 -13.26 -26.90 14.81
N PHE A 11 -13.63 -26.38 13.64
CA PHE A 11 -13.23 -26.98 12.35
C PHE A 11 -11.72 -26.84 12.08
N VAL A 12 -11.13 -25.68 12.39
CA VAL A 12 -9.70 -25.39 12.16
C VAL A 12 -8.81 -26.04 13.22
N VAL A 13 -9.26 -26.06 14.49
CA VAL A 13 -8.50 -26.64 15.60
C VAL A 13 -8.61 -28.17 15.60
N GLY A 14 -9.69 -28.75 15.06
CA GLY A 14 -9.83 -30.21 14.90
C GLY A 14 -9.71 -31.00 16.22
N GLY A 15 -9.91 -30.34 17.36
CA GLY A 15 -9.69 -30.90 18.70
C GLY A 15 -8.25 -30.77 19.26
N ASN A 16 -7.29 -30.25 18.49
CA ASN A 16 -5.91 -30.03 18.93
C ASN A 16 -5.50 -28.55 18.84
N LEU A 17 -5.45 -27.90 20.01
CA LEU A 17 -5.06 -26.48 20.15
C LEU A 17 -3.72 -26.17 19.47
N VAL A 18 -2.76 -27.09 19.51
CA VAL A 18 -1.43 -26.92 18.89
C VAL A 18 -1.54 -26.79 17.38
N VAL A 19 -2.39 -27.60 16.74
CA VAL A 19 -2.65 -27.52 15.29
C VAL A 19 -3.28 -26.17 14.93
N GLY A 20 -4.25 -25.72 15.74
CA GLY A 20 -4.88 -24.42 15.57
C GLY A 20 -3.89 -23.25 15.64
N ILE A 21 -2.97 -23.27 16.60
CA ILE A 21 -1.92 -22.23 16.75
C ILE A 21 -0.96 -22.25 15.55
N VAL A 22 -0.55 -23.43 15.07
CA VAL A 22 0.34 -23.56 13.92
C VAL A 22 -0.31 -23.00 12.65
N VAL A 23 -1.58 -23.35 12.39
CA VAL A 23 -2.33 -22.83 11.24
C VAL A 23 -2.53 -21.33 11.36
N PHE A 24 -2.86 -20.82 12.55
CA PHE A 24 -3.00 -19.39 12.80
C PHE A 24 -1.70 -18.62 12.54
N LEU A 25 -0.55 -19.15 12.98
CA LEU A 25 0.77 -18.56 12.71
C LEU A 25 1.08 -18.54 11.21
N ILE A 26 0.83 -19.64 10.50
CA ILE A 26 1.06 -19.72 9.04
C ILE A 26 0.19 -18.66 8.32
N ILE A 27 -1.11 -18.61 8.61
CA ILE A 27 -2.03 -17.66 7.98
C ILE A 27 -1.61 -16.21 8.29
N THR A 28 -1.24 -15.92 9.53
CA THR A 28 -0.77 -14.59 9.96
C THR A 28 0.49 -14.18 9.21
N ILE A 29 1.49 -15.07 9.11
CA ILE A 29 2.74 -14.80 8.38
C ILE A 29 2.46 -14.57 6.90
N VAL A 30 1.61 -15.40 6.27
CA VAL A 30 1.23 -15.24 4.87
C VAL A 30 0.49 -13.92 4.65
N GLN A 31 -0.48 -13.57 5.49
CA GLN A 31 -1.17 -12.27 5.47
C GLN A 31 -0.17 -11.11 5.54
N PHE A 32 0.74 -11.14 6.53
CA PHE A 32 1.76 -10.11 6.70
C PHE A 32 2.66 -9.99 5.46
N MET A 33 3.12 -11.12 4.91
CA MET A 33 3.97 -11.15 3.72
C MET A 33 3.23 -10.62 2.48
N VAL A 34 1.96 -11.00 2.29
CA VAL A 34 1.12 -10.54 1.18
C VAL A 34 0.88 -9.04 1.27
N ILE A 35 0.55 -8.51 2.44
CA ILE A 35 0.34 -7.07 2.61
C ILE A 35 1.65 -6.32 2.38
N THR A 36 2.76 -6.76 3.00
CA THR A 36 4.07 -6.12 2.84
C THR A 36 4.53 -6.11 1.38
N LYS A 37 4.48 -7.26 0.70
CA LYS A 37 4.93 -7.40 -0.70
C LYS A 37 3.92 -6.87 -1.72
N GLY A 38 2.64 -6.80 -1.37
CA GLY A 38 1.58 -6.21 -2.18
C GLY A 38 1.70 -4.69 -2.17
N SER A 39 1.81 -4.10 -0.98
CA SER A 39 1.97 -2.65 -0.81
C SER A 39 3.27 -2.14 -1.43
N GLU A 40 4.39 -2.85 -1.26
CA GLU A 40 5.69 -2.45 -1.82
C GLU A 40 5.65 -2.37 -3.36
N ARG A 41 5.06 -3.38 -4.02
CA ARG A 41 4.94 -3.40 -5.50
C ARG A 41 3.99 -2.34 -6.04
N VAL A 42 2.84 -2.13 -5.40
CA VAL A 42 1.87 -1.13 -5.85
C VAL A 42 2.44 0.28 -5.70
N ALA A 43 3.15 0.56 -4.60
CA ALA A 43 3.80 1.85 -4.36
C ALA A 43 4.89 2.15 -5.38
N GLU A 44 5.80 1.20 -5.60
CA GLU A 44 6.90 1.32 -6.54
C GLU A 44 6.39 1.56 -7.97
N VAL A 45 5.42 0.76 -8.40
CA VAL A 45 4.90 0.81 -9.76
C VAL A 45 4.12 2.11 -10.01
N SER A 46 3.25 2.52 -9.09
CA SER A 46 2.46 3.76 -9.26
C SER A 46 3.32 5.02 -9.21
N ALA A 47 4.30 5.08 -8.30
CA ALA A 47 5.21 6.21 -8.23
C ALA A 47 6.10 6.28 -9.48
N ARG A 48 6.67 5.14 -9.88
CA ARG A 48 7.59 5.08 -11.02
C ARG A 48 6.91 5.39 -12.35
N PHE A 49 5.73 4.83 -12.62
CA PHE A 49 5.00 5.13 -13.85
C PHE A 49 4.62 6.61 -13.97
N SER A 50 4.28 7.27 -12.86
CA SER A 50 3.95 8.68 -12.88
C SER A 50 5.19 9.57 -13.02
N LEU A 51 6.28 9.21 -12.32
CA LEU A 51 7.57 9.90 -12.42
C LEU A 51 8.16 9.79 -13.83
N ASP A 52 8.13 8.61 -14.44
CA ASP A 52 8.66 8.37 -15.80
C ASP A 52 7.85 9.11 -16.88
N ALA A 53 6.56 9.43 -16.62
CA ALA A 53 5.71 10.17 -17.55
C ALA A 53 5.89 11.70 -17.49
N MET A 54 6.47 12.24 -16.41
CA MET A 54 6.62 13.69 -16.23
C MET A 54 7.48 14.39 -17.30
N PRO A 55 8.65 13.87 -17.70
CA PRO A 55 9.45 14.47 -18.77
C PRO A 55 8.68 14.53 -20.10
N GLY A 56 7.89 13.50 -20.42
CA GLY A 56 7.05 13.47 -21.61
C GLY A 56 5.97 14.56 -21.59
N LYS A 57 5.28 14.71 -20.45
CA LYS A 57 4.28 15.79 -20.26
C LYS A 57 4.91 17.19 -20.29
N GLN A 58 6.13 17.35 -19.78
CA GLN A 58 6.86 18.63 -19.87
C GLN A 58 7.31 18.92 -21.30
N MET A 59 7.82 17.91 -22.01
CA MET A 59 8.25 18.04 -23.40
C MET A 59 7.07 18.35 -24.35
N SER A 60 5.86 17.84 -24.07
CA SER A 60 4.68 18.20 -24.84
C SER A 60 4.27 19.67 -24.64
N ILE A 61 4.36 20.19 -23.41
CA ILE A 61 4.13 21.62 -23.13
C ILE A 61 5.16 22.49 -23.85
N ASP A 62 6.42 22.08 -23.86
CA ASP A 62 7.48 22.82 -24.55
C ASP A 62 7.29 22.79 -26.07
N GLY A 63 6.81 21.67 -26.61
CA GLY A 63 6.42 21.54 -28.01
C GLY A 63 5.26 22.46 -28.37
N ASP A 64 4.19 22.46 -27.58
CA ASP A 64 3.01 23.31 -27.79
C ASP A 64 3.37 24.81 -27.69
N MET A 65 4.25 25.19 -26.75
CA MET A 65 4.72 26.57 -26.61
C MET A 65 5.54 27.00 -27.83
N ARG A 66 6.47 26.14 -28.29
CA ARG A 66 7.28 26.41 -29.48
C ARG A 66 6.46 26.47 -30.76
N ALA A 67 5.38 25.70 -30.85
CA ALA A 67 4.43 25.73 -31.96
C ALA A 67 3.48 26.93 -31.92
N GLY A 68 3.51 27.76 -30.87
CA GLY A 68 2.60 28.90 -30.68
C GLY A 68 1.17 28.50 -30.34
N VAL A 69 0.93 27.23 -29.98
CA VAL A 69 -0.39 26.70 -29.60
C VAL A 69 -0.80 27.20 -28.22
N ILE A 70 0.18 27.41 -27.34
CA ILE A 70 -0.02 27.95 -25.99
C ILE A 70 0.96 29.10 -25.70
N ASP A 71 0.51 30.06 -24.88
CA ASP A 71 1.34 31.15 -24.37
C ASP A 71 2.20 30.71 -23.17
N VAL A 72 3.24 31.49 -22.86
CA VAL A 72 4.12 31.34 -21.70
C VAL A 72 3.34 31.27 -20.39
N HIS A 73 2.27 32.06 -20.23
CA HIS A 73 1.46 32.04 -19.03
C HIS A 73 0.72 30.70 -18.88
N GLU A 74 0.12 30.20 -19.97
CA GLU A 74 -0.60 28.92 -20.00
C GLU A 74 0.35 27.74 -19.78
N ALA A 75 1.52 27.75 -20.41
CA ALA A 75 2.53 26.72 -20.19
C ALA A 75 3.03 26.68 -18.75
N ARG A 76 3.20 27.84 -18.09
CA ARG A 76 3.57 27.90 -16.67
C ARG A 76 2.46 27.33 -15.79
N HIS A 77 1.20 27.61 -16.10
CA HIS A 77 0.05 27.03 -15.40
C HIS A 77 0.04 25.50 -15.52
N ARG A 78 0.17 24.96 -16.74
CA ARG A 78 0.22 23.51 -17.00
C ARG A 78 1.40 22.82 -16.32
N ARG A 79 2.59 23.44 -16.31
CA ARG A 79 3.75 22.92 -15.56
C ARG A 79 3.47 22.84 -14.06
N SER A 80 2.79 23.85 -13.49
CA SER A 80 2.40 23.81 -12.07
C SER A 80 1.40 22.70 -11.75
N LEU A 81 0.53 22.34 -12.71
CA LEU A 81 -0.40 21.22 -12.56
C LEU A 81 0.35 19.89 -12.55
N ILE A 82 1.33 19.70 -13.44
CA ILE A 82 2.20 18.52 -13.46
C ILE A 82 3.00 18.41 -12.16
N GLU A 83 3.51 19.53 -11.64
CA GLU A 83 4.26 19.58 -10.38
C GLU A 83 3.37 19.19 -9.19
N LYS A 84 2.12 19.65 -9.14
CA LYS A 84 1.14 19.21 -8.14
C LYS A 84 0.82 17.72 -8.26
N GLU A 85 0.71 17.20 -9.47
CA GLU A 85 0.54 15.77 -9.74
C GLU A 85 1.72 14.98 -9.14
N SER A 86 2.95 15.42 -9.40
CA SER A 86 4.16 14.83 -8.81
C SER A 86 4.14 14.84 -7.30
N GLN A 87 3.69 15.94 -6.68
CA GLN A 87 3.62 16.07 -5.23
C GLN A 87 2.59 15.11 -4.62
N MET A 88 1.45 14.93 -5.28
CA MET A 88 0.45 13.92 -4.92
C MET A 88 1.04 12.51 -4.96
N TYR A 89 1.76 12.13 -6.02
CA TYR A 89 2.40 10.82 -6.10
C TYR A 89 3.54 10.64 -5.08
N GLY A 90 4.29 11.69 -4.76
CA GLY A 90 5.26 11.68 -3.66
C GLY A 90 4.60 11.48 -2.29
N SER A 91 3.45 12.10 -2.05
CA SER A 91 2.65 11.87 -0.84
C SER A 91 2.08 10.44 -0.78
N MET A 92 1.83 9.83 -1.94
CA MET A 92 1.36 8.45 -2.09
C MET A 92 2.45 7.44 -1.67
N ASP A 93 3.73 7.66 -2.00
CA ASP A 93 4.86 6.88 -1.46
C ASP A 93 4.90 6.97 0.08
N GLY A 94 4.64 8.16 0.63
CA GLY A 94 4.45 8.36 2.07
C GLY A 94 3.33 7.50 2.64
N ALA A 95 2.13 7.56 2.06
CA ALA A 95 0.97 6.74 2.46
C ALA A 95 1.27 5.24 2.42
N MET A 96 2.02 4.77 1.41
CA MET A 96 2.38 3.36 1.29
C MET A 96 3.38 2.91 2.36
N LYS A 97 4.30 3.79 2.78
CA LYS A 97 5.17 3.56 3.96
C LYS A 97 4.34 3.44 5.25
N PHE A 98 3.23 4.16 5.38
CA PHE A 98 2.30 3.99 6.51
C PHE A 98 1.61 2.62 6.51
N VAL A 99 1.18 2.11 5.35
CA VAL A 99 0.56 0.77 5.24
C VAL A 99 1.53 -0.34 5.68
N LYS A 100 2.82 -0.18 5.36
CA LYS A 100 3.88 -1.10 5.85
C LYS A 100 4.02 -1.03 7.37
N GLY A 101 3.96 0.17 7.97
CA GLY A 101 3.99 0.37 9.42
C GLY A 101 2.77 -0.23 10.14
N ASP A 102 1.58 -0.08 9.56
CA ASP A 102 0.33 -0.65 10.08
C ASP A 102 0.38 -2.19 10.13
N SER A 103 0.98 -2.82 9.11
CA SER A 103 1.18 -4.27 9.07
C SER A 103 2.07 -4.78 10.21
N ILE A 104 3.11 -4.01 10.56
CA ILE A 104 4.01 -4.33 11.67
C ILE A 104 3.27 -4.17 13.00
N ALA A 105 2.49 -3.10 13.16
CA ALA A 105 1.66 -2.89 14.34
C ALA A 105 0.64 -4.04 14.53
N GLY A 106 0.01 -4.52 13.46
CA GLY A 106 -0.88 -5.68 13.49
C GLY A 106 -0.18 -6.95 13.98
N LEU A 107 1.07 -7.18 13.56
CA LEU A 107 1.85 -8.35 13.99
C LEU A 107 2.24 -8.26 15.47
N VAL A 108 2.57 -7.07 15.97
CA VAL A 108 2.80 -6.81 17.40
C VAL A 108 1.52 -7.02 18.21
N ILE A 109 0.37 -6.54 17.74
CA ILE A 109 -0.93 -6.75 18.39
C ILE A 109 -1.24 -8.24 18.50
N ILE A 110 -0.97 -9.02 17.46
CA ILE A 110 -1.17 -10.48 17.48
C ILE A 110 -0.28 -11.14 18.54
N ILE A 111 1.00 -10.79 18.60
CA ILE A 111 1.92 -11.32 19.61
C ILE A 111 1.45 -10.97 21.03
N VAL A 112 1.07 -9.71 21.25
CA VAL A 112 0.53 -9.24 22.54
C VAL A 112 -0.76 -9.96 22.90
N ASN A 113 -1.65 -10.20 21.93
CA ASN A 113 -2.91 -10.91 22.16
C ASN A 113 -2.71 -12.39 22.48
N ILE A 114 -1.75 -13.06 21.82
CA ILE A 114 -1.39 -14.44 22.13
C ILE A 114 -0.78 -14.53 23.54
N LEU A 115 0.19 -13.67 23.86
CA LEU A 115 0.85 -13.70 25.17
C LEU A 115 -0.10 -13.31 26.31
N GLY A 116 -0.93 -12.29 26.10
CA GLY A 116 -1.88 -11.79 27.10
C GLY A 116 -3.16 -12.60 27.23
N GLY A 117 -3.58 -13.33 26.18
CA GLY A 117 -4.80 -14.16 26.19
C GLY A 117 -4.59 -15.61 26.61
N VAL A 118 -3.33 -16.07 26.67
CA VAL A 118 -2.95 -17.40 27.17
C VAL A 118 -2.65 -17.39 28.68
N THR A 119 -2.66 -16.21 29.32
CA THR A 119 -2.54 -16.05 30.78
C THR A 119 -3.90 -15.78 31.40
#